data_AF-A0AAU9JGG3-F1
#
_entry.id   AF-A0AAU9JGG3-F1
#
_cell.length_a   1.000
_cell.length_b   1.000
_cell.length_c   1.000
_cell.angle_alpha   90.00
_cell.angle_beta   90.00
_cell.angle_gamma   90.00
#
_symmetry.space_group_name_H-M   'P 1'
#
loop_
_entity.id
_entity.type
_entity.pdbx_description
1 polymer ?
#
loop_
_entity_poly.entity_id
_entity_poly.type
_entity_poly.pdbx_seq_one_letter_code
_entity_poly.pdbx_strand_id
1 'polypeptide(L)'
;MRRSSSPRTPKENLPKSPQKVHLLPSFSQPVIVGLSPVYERLSTTRRQEKKIPKEEKETEYNILCINCQNLVNVNIIEEHSLVCTRVSENVLEVESGSFLTQTNFKLQKLEKCLSDIATTPGLRPGDKNYIAILSRLCSKISNLIPPAFKDNTEVLNSLSSLLVTFRGSLSIRIYADRLQSLAQDQKIAIQEYEIEQKKQEVDKLRTDVEKYKSRATILQRTLLKHPGIKETEINRKLEEISSEISSFRSGNTSAVSSSTFDEDTTKVEEYEENIPERSSSADNLQRFFYSICLGIKMKSATNSQIQNIDIQKLYNEVQKNNVPIENWNAWVIQALKNPERWIERKIKGNRRRQPRSSFLKEQYFETIVEEEA
;
A
#
# COMPACT_ATOMS: atom_id res chain seq x y z
N MET A 1 11.10 -17.87 73.95
CA MET A 1 12.51 -17.86 73.51
C MET A 1 12.67 -16.91 72.32
N ARG A 2 13.71 -16.08 72.38
CA ARG A 2 14.42 -15.39 71.28
C ARG A 2 13.72 -14.30 70.45
N ARG A 3 14.39 -13.13 70.53
CA ARG A 3 14.40 -11.97 69.65
C ARG A 3 14.95 -12.31 68.26
N SER A 4 14.53 -11.55 67.25
CA SER A 4 15.36 -11.15 66.09
C SER A 4 14.61 -10.04 65.32
N SER A 5 14.95 -8.76 65.48
CA SER A 5 16.03 -8.01 64.80
C SER A 5 15.75 -7.70 63.32
N SER A 6 15.35 -6.44 63.05
CA SER A 6 15.49 -5.75 61.75
C SER A 6 16.92 -5.83 61.19
N PRO A 7 17.17 -5.57 59.89
CA PRO A 7 17.43 -4.18 59.47
C PRO A 7 17.07 -3.82 58.01
N ARG A 8 17.30 -2.52 57.74
CA ARG A 8 17.00 -1.65 56.60
C ARG A 8 17.91 -1.85 55.36
N THR A 9 17.33 -1.58 54.18
CA THR A 9 17.79 -0.86 52.95
C THR A 9 19.16 -1.18 52.30
N PRO A 10 19.29 -1.04 50.97
CA PRO A 10 19.85 0.22 50.46
C PRO A 10 19.19 0.80 49.19
N LYS A 11 19.20 2.14 49.13
CA LYS A 11 19.10 2.99 47.93
C LYS A 11 20.41 2.92 47.16
N GLU A 12 20.38 2.80 45.83
CA GLU A 12 21.44 3.14 44.86
C GLU A 12 20.82 2.95 43.45
N ASN A 13 21.06 3.69 42.36
CA ASN A 13 21.88 4.86 42.08
C ASN A 13 21.34 5.49 40.76
N LEU A 14 21.17 6.81 40.72
CA LEU A 14 21.14 7.58 39.48
C LEU A 14 22.56 7.64 38.89
N PRO A 15 22.73 7.61 37.56
CA PRO A 15 23.87 8.24 36.92
C PRO A 15 23.51 9.64 36.41
N LYS A 16 24.25 10.63 36.89
CA LYS A 16 24.35 11.98 36.32
C LYS A 16 25.51 12.04 35.31
N SER A 17 25.21 12.60 34.13
CA SER A 17 26.07 13.53 33.33
C SER A 17 27.34 12.95 32.66
N PRO A 18 28.07 13.75 31.85
CA PRO A 18 27.72 14.66 30.75
C PRO A 18 28.53 14.28 29.47
N GLN A 19 28.64 15.19 28.49
CA GLN A 19 29.49 15.19 27.27
C GLN A 19 28.64 15.06 25.98
N LYS A 20 28.84 15.81 24.90
CA LYS A 20 29.85 16.80 24.51
C LYS A 20 29.18 17.64 23.41
N VAL A 21 29.19 18.96 23.56
CA VAL A 21 28.83 19.90 22.48
C VAL A 21 29.98 19.85 21.47
N HIS A 22 29.75 19.24 20.31
CA HIS A 22 30.63 19.41 19.16
C HIS A 22 30.20 20.66 18.39
N LEU A 23 31.08 21.66 18.44
CA LEU A 23 31.14 22.82 17.58
C LEU A 23 31.07 22.39 16.12
N LEU A 24 30.07 22.90 15.39
CA LEU A 24 30.04 22.86 13.94
C LEU A 24 31.07 23.88 13.39
N PRO A 25 31.85 23.52 12.36
CA PRO A 25 32.74 24.45 11.70
C PRO A 25 31.94 25.47 10.88
N SER A 26 32.32 26.73 11.06
CA SER A 26 32.01 27.89 10.24
C SER A 26 32.21 27.57 8.75
N PHE A 27 31.12 27.59 7.98
CA PHE A 27 31.21 27.67 6.53
C PHE A 27 31.41 29.12 6.12
N SER A 28 32.62 29.34 5.60
CA SER A 28 33.10 30.54 4.94
C SER A 28 32.15 30.98 3.83
N GLN A 29 31.80 32.26 3.84
CA GLN A 29 31.08 32.94 2.77
C GLN A 29 31.89 32.90 1.47
N PRO A 30 31.27 32.63 0.30
CA PRO A 30 31.87 33.00 -0.96
C PRO A 30 31.75 34.52 -1.16
N VAL A 31 32.93 35.11 -1.29
CA VAL A 31 33.24 36.46 -1.75
C VAL A 31 32.39 36.86 -2.97
N ILE A 32 31.54 37.87 -2.80
CA ILE A 32 30.87 38.59 -3.89
C ILE A 32 31.87 39.64 -4.39
N VAL A 33 32.46 39.38 -5.56
CA VAL A 33 33.21 40.37 -6.34
C VAL A 33 32.63 40.38 -7.74
N GLY A 34 32.23 41.56 -8.21
CA GLY A 34 31.93 41.76 -9.62
C GLY A 34 30.79 42.72 -9.90
N LEU A 35 31.03 44.00 -9.61
CA LEU A 35 30.28 45.13 -10.14
C LEU A 35 30.26 45.09 -11.68
N SER A 36 29.10 45.29 -12.28
CA SER A 36 28.96 46.01 -13.55
C SER A 36 27.59 46.70 -13.60
N PRO A 37 27.56 48.05 -13.54
CA PRO A 37 26.37 48.83 -13.73
C PRO A 37 26.27 49.19 -15.21
N VAL A 38 25.56 48.39 -16.01
CA VAL A 38 25.13 48.83 -17.33
C VAL A 38 23.75 49.45 -17.16
N TYR A 39 23.78 50.76 -16.94
CA TYR A 39 22.70 51.67 -17.27
C TYR A 39 22.37 51.49 -18.75
N GLU A 40 21.17 50.98 -19.06
CA GLU A 40 20.55 51.31 -20.34
C GLU A 40 19.07 51.66 -20.10
N ARG A 41 18.83 52.97 -20.17
CA ARG A 41 17.54 53.61 -20.06
C ARG A 41 16.70 53.22 -21.27
N LEU A 42 15.91 52.18 -21.15
CA LEU A 42 14.71 52.02 -21.98
C LEU A 42 13.56 52.75 -21.29
N SER A 43 13.41 54.02 -21.67
CA SER A 43 12.25 54.86 -21.43
C SER A 43 11.01 54.19 -22.04
N THR A 44 10.44 53.23 -21.33
CA THR A 44 9.14 52.66 -21.67
C THR A 44 8.10 53.73 -21.37
N THR A 45 7.58 54.32 -22.44
CA THR A 45 6.36 55.11 -22.43
C THR A 45 5.26 54.28 -21.76
N ARG A 46 4.97 54.62 -20.52
CA ARG A 46 3.97 54.00 -19.66
C ARG A 46 2.60 54.30 -20.27
N ARG A 47 2.21 53.53 -21.29
CA ARG A 47 0.83 53.46 -21.77
C ARG A 47 -0.02 53.14 -20.54
N GLN A 48 -0.86 54.08 -20.15
CA GLN A 48 -1.91 53.84 -19.17
C GLN A 48 -2.85 52.82 -19.80
N GLU A 49 -2.55 51.54 -19.61
CA GLU A 49 -3.49 50.47 -19.88
C GLU A 49 -4.71 50.77 -19.02
N LYS A 50 -5.82 51.14 -19.68
CA LYS A 50 -7.13 51.21 -19.04
C LYS A 50 -7.30 49.89 -18.31
N LYS A 51 -7.31 49.94 -16.97
CA LYS A 51 -7.66 48.79 -16.13
C LYS A 51 -9.09 48.41 -16.48
N ILE A 52 -9.25 47.51 -17.44
CA ILE A 52 -10.52 46.82 -17.66
C ILE A 52 -10.82 46.17 -16.30
N PRO A 53 -12.00 46.43 -15.69
CA PRO A 53 -12.40 45.75 -14.48
C PRO A 53 -12.23 44.26 -14.71
N LYS A 54 -11.36 43.61 -13.93
CA LYS A 54 -11.26 42.15 -13.96
C LYS A 54 -12.59 41.67 -13.43
N GLU A 55 -13.45 41.17 -14.30
CA GLU A 55 -14.58 40.36 -13.89
C GLU A 55 -14.03 39.29 -12.95
N GLU A 56 -14.47 39.33 -11.69
CA GLU A 56 -14.12 38.34 -10.70
C GLU A 56 -14.66 37.01 -11.22
N LYS A 57 -13.75 36.13 -11.65
CA LYS A 57 -14.14 34.80 -12.07
C LYS A 57 -14.71 34.09 -10.85
N GLU A 58 -15.98 33.75 -10.92
CA GLU A 58 -16.64 32.91 -9.94
C GLU A 58 -15.82 31.64 -9.73
N THR A 59 -15.51 31.36 -8.47
CA THR A 59 -14.71 30.20 -8.09
C THR A 59 -15.60 28.96 -8.06
N GLU A 60 -15.33 28.00 -8.94
CA GLU A 60 -16.05 26.72 -9.03
C GLU A 60 -15.61 25.71 -7.96
N TYR A 61 -15.57 26.15 -6.70
CA TYR A 61 -15.12 25.35 -5.58
C TYR A 61 -16.29 24.88 -4.73
N ASN A 62 -16.40 23.56 -4.53
CA ASN A 62 -17.44 22.94 -3.72
C ASN A 62 -16.87 22.37 -2.42
N ILE A 63 -17.54 22.63 -1.30
CA ILE A 63 -17.21 22.19 0.05
C ILE A 63 -18.17 21.08 0.48
N LEU A 64 -17.65 20.07 1.19
CA LEU A 64 -18.49 18.99 1.72
C LEU A 64 -19.30 19.50 2.92
N CYS A 65 -20.63 19.40 2.82
CA CYS A 65 -21.51 19.65 3.96
C CYS A 65 -21.53 18.44 4.90
N ILE A 66 -21.25 18.63 6.19
CA ILE A 66 -21.23 17.53 7.17
C ILE A 66 -22.59 16.87 7.37
N ASN A 67 -23.69 17.61 7.21
CA ASN A 67 -25.03 17.16 7.54
C ASN A 67 -25.66 16.31 6.41
N CYS A 68 -25.50 16.73 5.16
CA CYS A 68 -26.08 16.03 4.01
C CYS A 68 -25.04 15.32 3.13
N GLN A 69 -23.75 15.49 3.43
CA GLN A 69 -22.61 15.00 2.65
C GLN A 69 -22.64 15.40 1.16
N ASN A 70 -23.41 16.44 0.79
CA ASN A 70 -23.37 17.02 -0.55
C ASN A 70 -22.16 17.95 -0.67
N LEU A 71 -21.64 18.06 -1.89
CA LEU A 71 -20.63 19.05 -2.27
C LEU A 71 -21.37 20.34 -2.68
N VAL A 72 -21.24 21.38 -1.86
CA VAL A 72 -21.97 22.65 -1.97
C VAL A 72 -21.04 23.73 -2.48
N ASN A 73 -21.47 24.49 -3.49
CA ASN A 73 -20.67 25.58 -4.03
C ASN A 73 -20.46 26.66 -2.96
N VAL A 74 -19.23 27.19 -2.87
CA VAL A 74 -18.88 28.27 -1.94
C VAL A 74 -19.84 29.45 -2.03
N ASN A 75 -20.32 29.79 -3.23
CA ASN A 75 -21.17 30.95 -3.45
C ASN A 75 -22.55 30.80 -2.79
N ILE A 76 -23.03 29.58 -2.55
CA ILE A 76 -24.35 29.30 -1.95
C ILE A 76 -24.24 28.65 -0.57
N ILE A 77 -23.04 28.62 0.02
CA ILE A 77 -22.81 27.88 1.27
C ILE A 77 -23.57 28.50 2.45
N GLU A 78 -23.69 29.83 2.47
CA GLU A 78 -24.43 30.55 3.50
C GLU A 78 -25.92 30.18 3.45
N GLU A 79 -26.54 30.24 2.26
CA GLU A 79 -27.93 29.84 2.04
C GLU A 79 -28.16 28.36 2.39
N HIS A 80 -27.25 27.48 1.96
CA HIS A 80 -27.32 26.07 2.27
C HIS A 80 -27.25 25.80 3.78
N SER A 81 -26.40 26.53 4.51
CA SER A 81 -26.22 26.34 5.96
C SER A 81 -27.46 26.72 6.77
N LEU A 82 -28.30 27.63 6.27
CA LEU A 82 -29.56 28.00 6.90
C LEU A 82 -30.62 26.89 6.78
N VAL A 83 -30.57 26.10 5.71
CA VAL A 83 -31.51 25.01 5.45
C VAL A 83 -31.01 23.68 6.03
N CYS A 84 -29.73 23.39 5.82
CA CYS A 84 -29.09 22.12 6.15
C CYS A 84 -28.59 22.10 7.60
N THR A 85 -29.51 22.12 8.56
CA THR A 85 -29.20 22.20 9.99
C THR A 85 -29.17 20.83 10.70
N ARG A 86 -29.64 19.77 10.04
CA ARG A 86 -29.74 18.42 10.60
C ARG A 86 -29.19 17.38 9.63
N VAL A 87 -28.62 16.32 10.18
CA VAL A 87 -28.16 15.17 9.39
C VAL A 87 -29.35 14.53 8.68
N SER A 88 -29.25 14.34 7.37
CA SER A 88 -30.33 13.72 6.58
C SER A 88 -30.47 12.23 6.89
N GLU A 89 -31.69 11.69 6.83
CA GLU A 89 -31.98 10.26 7.07
C GLU A 89 -31.10 9.34 6.20
N ASN A 90 -30.94 9.67 4.92
CA ASN A 90 -30.06 8.93 4.00
C ASN A 90 -28.61 8.83 4.51
N VAL A 91 -28.10 9.89 5.16
CA VAL A 91 -26.74 9.87 5.71
C VAL A 91 -26.69 8.97 6.95
N LEU A 92 -27.69 9.04 7.82
CA LEU A 92 -27.78 8.15 8.99
C LEU A 92 -27.85 6.67 8.60
N GLU A 93 -28.67 6.35 7.59
CA GLU A 93 -28.78 4.99 7.05
C GLU A 93 -27.44 4.50 6.49
N VAL A 94 -26.77 5.34 5.70
CA VAL A 94 -25.47 5.01 5.10
C VAL A 94 -24.38 4.86 6.16
N GLU A 95 -24.33 5.73 7.17
CA GLU A 95 -23.37 5.64 8.28
C GLU A 95 -23.55 4.38 9.12
N SER A 96 -24.78 3.87 9.24
CA SER A 96 -25.05 2.57 9.88
C SER A 96 -24.69 1.37 9.00
N GLY A 97 -24.49 1.60 7.69
CA GLY A 97 -24.18 0.57 6.70
C GLY A 97 -22.72 0.14 6.70
N SER A 98 -22.41 -0.79 5.79
CA SER A 98 -21.03 -1.26 5.58
C SER A 98 -20.12 -0.13 5.09
N PHE A 99 -18.82 -0.23 5.35
CA PHE A 99 -17.83 0.75 4.86
C PHE A 99 -17.85 0.88 3.33
N LEU A 100 -18.19 -0.21 2.61
CA LEU A 100 -18.40 -0.20 1.16
C LEU A 100 -19.60 0.66 0.75
N THR A 101 -20.71 0.55 1.49
CA THR A 101 -21.91 1.38 1.27
C THR A 101 -21.59 2.87 1.47
N GLN A 102 -20.83 3.20 2.51
CA GLN A 102 -20.41 4.57 2.80
C GLN A 102 -19.53 5.15 1.69
N THR A 103 -18.58 4.37 1.19
CA THR A 103 -17.68 4.84 0.13
C THR A 103 -18.41 5.00 -1.20
N ASN A 104 -19.29 4.05 -1.56
CA ASN A 104 -20.14 4.15 -2.75
C ASN A 104 -21.04 5.39 -2.71
N PHE A 105 -21.63 5.69 -1.54
CA PHE A 105 -22.44 6.90 -1.37
C PHE A 105 -21.62 8.17 -1.63
N LYS A 106 -20.41 8.28 -1.07
CA LYS A 106 -19.53 9.42 -1.29
C LYS A 106 -19.09 9.55 -2.76
N LEU A 107 -18.81 8.43 -3.43
CA LEU A 107 -18.48 8.42 -4.86
C LEU A 107 -19.66 8.92 -5.72
N GLN A 108 -20.90 8.50 -5.43
CA GLN A 108 -22.10 9.00 -6.12
C GLN A 108 -22.29 10.51 -5.91
N LYS A 109 -22.02 11.02 -4.70
CA LYS A 109 -22.06 12.47 -4.43
C LYS A 109 -21.00 13.23 -5.22
N LEU A 110 -19.80 12.67 -5.34
CA LEU A 110 -18.73 13.26 -6.15
C LEU A 110 -19.05 13.22 -7.64
N GLU A 111 -19.56 12.11 -8.15
CA GLU A 111 -19.98 11.97 -9.55
C GLU A 111 -21.07 12.97 -9.92
N LYS A 112 -22.10 13.11 -9.08
CA LYS A 112 -23.14 14.12 -9.27
C LYS A 112 -22.53 15.53 -9.32
N CYS A 113 -21.66 15.85 -8.37
CA CYS A 113 -20.99 17.15 -8.33
C CYS A 113 -20.15 17.41 -9.59
N LEU A 114 -19.41 16.42 -10.09
CA LEU A 114 -18.62 16.55 -11.33
C LEU A 114 -19.52 16.76 -12.55
N SER A 115 -20.65 16.05 -12.61
CA SER A 115 -21.66 16.25 -13.66
C SER A 115 -22.27 17.64 -13.62
N ASP A 116 -22.62 18.14 -12.43
CA ASP A 116 -23.14 19.50 -12.25
C ASP A 116 -22.10 20.53 -12.72
N ILE A 117 -20.83 20.39 -12.32
CA ILE A 117 -19.74 21.27 -12.78
C ILE A 117 -19.58 21.19 -14.30
N ALA A 118 -19.66 20.02 -14.92
CA ALA A 118 -19.49 19.88 -16.37
C ALA A 118 -20.52 20.70 -17.18
N THR A 119 -21.71 20.94 -16.62
CA THR A 119 -22.76 21.76 -17.24
C THR A 119 -22.54 23.27 -17.08
N THR A 120 -21.65 23.68 -16.19
CA THR A 120 -21.41 25.10 -15.89
C THR A 120 -20.82 25.83 -17.12
N PRO A 121 -21.45 26.93 -17.58
CA PRO A 121 -20.89 27.76 -18.65
C PRO A 121 -19.63 28.49 -18.16
N GLY A 122 -18.66 28.74 -19.05
CA GLY A 122 -17.45 29.52 -18.71
C GLY A 122 -16.24 28.70 -18.25
N LEU A 123 -16.40 27.39 -18.03
CA LEU A 123 -15.31 26.46 -17.79
C LEU A 123 -14.30 26.45 -18.94
N ARG A 124 -13.00 26.44 -18.59
CA ARG A 124 -11.92 26.31 -19.59
C ARG A 124 -12.03 24.96 -20.30
N PRO A 125 -11.79 24.87 -21.63
CA PRO A 125 -11.87 23.60 -22.36
C PRO A 125 -11.00 22.48 -21.75
N GLY A 126 -9.79 22.81 -21.27
CA GLY A 126 -8.93 21.85 -20.59
C GLY A 126 -9.52 21.33 -19.28
N ASP A 127 -10.16 22.20 -18.49
CA ASP A 127 -10.81 21.81 -17.24
C ASP A 127 -12.05 20.94 -17.51
N LYS A 128 -12.84 21.26 -18.54
CA LYS A 128 -13.95 20.40 -19.00
C LYS A 128 -13.49 18.98 -19.33
N ASN A 129 -12.37 18.85 -20.05
CA ASN A 129 -11.79 17.55 -20.37
C ASN A 129 -11.38 16.79 -19.10
N TYR A 130 -10.71 17.45 -18.15
CA TYR A 130 -10.36 16.83 -16.87
C TYR A 130 -11.61 16.39 -16.09
N ILE A 131 -12.66 17.20 -16.02
CA ILE A 131 -13.92 16.83 -15.37
C ILE A 131 -14.52 15.59 -16.04
N ALA A 132 -14.59 15.54 -17.37
CA ALA A 132 -15.11 14.38 -18.10
C ALA A 132 -14.30 13.10 -17.81
N ILE A 133 -12.97 13.20 -17.78
CA ILE A 133 -12.08 12.09 -17.41
C ILE A 133 -12.34 11.65 -15.97
N LEU A 134 -12.45 12.59 -15.03
CA LEU A 134 -12.71 12.31 -13.62
C LEU A 134 -14.08 11.66 -13.42
N SER A 135 -15.13 12.15 -14.09
CA SER A 135 -16.47 11.53 -14.06
C SER A 135 -16.40 10.09 -14.54
N ARG A 136 -15.75 9.83 -15.69
CA ARG A 136 -15.59 8.46 -16.21
C ARG A 136 -14.85 7.54 -15.24
N LEU A 137 -13.78 8.04 -14.60
CA LEU A 137 -13.06 7.27 -13.58
C LEU A 137 -13.92 7.04 -12.34
N CYS A 138 -14.69 8.03 -11.89
CA CYS A 138 -15.61 7.92 -10.77
C CYS A 138 -16.69 6.87 -11.02
N SER A 139 -17.32 6.86 -12.20
CA SER A 139 -18.30 5.83 -12.58
C SER A 139 -17.65 4.44 -12.63
N LYS A 140 -16.44 4.32 -13.17
CA LYS A 140 -15.69 3.05 -13.18
C LYS A 140 -15.44 2.54 -11.76
N ILE A 141 -15.01 3.40 -10.84
CA ILE A 141 -14.74 3.03 -9.44
C ILE A 141 -16.04 2.64 -8.72
N SER A 142 -17.12 3.39 -8.95
CA SER A 142 -18.42 3.15 -8.31
C SER A 142 -19.06 1.83 -8.74
N ASN A 143 -18.79 1.39 -9.97
CA ASN A 143 -19.29 0.13 -10.52
C ASN A 143 -18.40 -1.09 -10.20
N LEU A 144 -17.35 -0.93 -9.38
CA LEU A 144 -16.54 -2.05 -8.93
C LEU A 144 -17.31 -2.86 -7.88
N ILE A 145 -17.85 -4.00 -8.31
CA ILE A 145 -18.54 -4.95 -7.45
C ILE A 145 -17.62 -6.16 -7.19
N PRO A 146 -17.46 -6.63 -5.94
CA PRO A 146 -16.78 -7.90 -5.66
C PRO A 146 -17.46 -9.06 -6.43
N PRO A 147 -16.72 -9.96 -7.12
CA PRO A 147 -15.29 -10.22 -7.02
C PRO A 147 -14.42 -9.61 -8.15
N ALA A 148 -14.94 -8.67 -8.96
CA ALA A 148 -14.24 -8.08 -10.11
C ALA A 148 -13.06 -7.14 -9.73
N PHE A 149 -12.57 -7.24 -8.49
CA PHE A 149 -11.62 -6.30 -7.88
C PHE A 149 -10.22 -6.32 -8.48
N LYS A 150 -9.81 -7.42 -9.13
CA LYS A 150 -8.47 -7.55 -9.72
C LYS A 150 -8.16 -6.41 -10.72
N ASP A 151 -9.20 -5.88 -11.36
CA ASP A 151 -9.09 -4.80 -12.36
C ASP A 151 -8.98 -3.39 -11.74
N ASN A 152 -9.18 -3.24 -10.42
CA ASN A 152 -9.13 -1.93 -9.74
C ASN A 152 -7.72 -1.31 -9.73
N THR A 153 -6.67 -2.14 -9.79
CA THR A 153 -5.29 -1.65 -9.82
C THR A 153 -5.01 -0.78 -11.04
N GLU A 154 -5.62 -1.08 -12.19
CA GLU A 154 -5.46 -0.30 -13.41
C GLU A 154 -6.10 1.08 -13.30
N VAL A 155 -7.30 1.16 -12.71
CA VAL A 155 -8.02 2.43 -12.53
C VAL A 155 -7.28 3.35 -11.56
N LEU A 156 -6.76 2.81 -10.46
CA LEU A 156 -5.94 3.55 -9.49
C LEU A 156 -4.61 4.01 -10.09
N ASN A 157 -3.96 3.17 -10.90
CA ASN A 157 -2.73 3.54 -11.61
C ASN A 157 -2.99 4.64 -12.64
N SER A 158 -4.12 4.55 -13.36
CA SER A 158 -4.57 5.56 -14.32
C SER A 158 -4.81 6.91 -13.63
N LEU A 159 -5.51 6.91 -12.50
CA LEU A 159 -5.75 8.10 -11.70
C LEU A 159 -4.45 8.69 -11.14
N SER A 160 -3.55 7.86 -10.62
CA SER A 160 -2.25 8.31 -10.12
C SER A 160 -1.40 8.94 -11.24
N SER A 161 -1.44 8.36 -12.44
CA SER A 161 -0.73 8.88 -13.62
C SER A 161 -1.33 10.21 -14.10
N LEU A 162 -2.66 10.33 -14.08
CA LEU A 162 -3.37 11.57 -14.36
C LEU A 162 -2.94 12.68 -13.38
N LEU A 163 -2.81 12.37 -12.10
CA LEU A 163 -2.38 13.33 -11.08
C LEU A 163 -0.93 13.78 -11.25
N VAL A 164 -0.02 12.91 -11.71
CA VAL A 164 1.37 13.32 -12.01
C VAL A 164 1.44 14.27 -13.20
N THR A 165 0.56 14.09 -14.19
CA THR A 165 0.55 14.85 -15.44
C THR A 165 -0.48 15.97 -15.46
N PHE A 166 -1.14 16.23 -14.33
CA PHE A 166 -2.26 17.17 -14.24
C PHE A 166 -1.85 18.61 -14.56
N ARG A 167 -2.56 19.23 -15.51
CA ARG A 167 -2.36 20.62 -15.94
C ARG A 167 -3.61 21.49 -15.80
N GLY A 168 -4.68 20.96 -15.20
CA GLY A 168 -5.92 21.69 -14.96
C GLY A 168 -5.77 22.78 -13.90
N SER A 169 -6.84 23.54 -13.70
CA SER A 169 -6.90 24.51 -12.61
C SER A 169 -6.86 23.87 -11.23
N LEU A 170 -6.48 24.66 -10.23
CA LEU A 170 -6.38 24.21 -8.85
C LEU A 170 -7.74 23.73 -8.30
N SER A 171 -8.85 24.35 -8.73
CA SER A 171 -10.19 23.91 -8.35
C SER A 171 -10.46 22.47 -8.82
N ILE A 172 -10.14 22.16 -10.08
CA ILE A 172 -10.30 20.79 -10.62
C ILE A 172 -9.35 19.80 -9.94
N ARG A 173 -8.14 20.25 -9.58
CA ARG A 173 -7.18 19.39 -8.86
C ARG A 173 -7.74 18.84 -7.56
N ILE A 174 -8.50 19.65 -6.81
CA ILE A 174 -9.07 19.22 -5.52
C ILE A 174 -10.05 18.06 -5.71
N TYR A 175 -10.86 18.05 -6.78
CA TYR A 175 -11.74 16.91 -7.07
C TYR A 175 -10.95 15.67 -7.48
N ALA A 176 -9.84 15.84 -8.19
CA ALA A 176 -8.97 14.73 -8.56
C ALA A 176 -8.32 14.09 -7.32
N ASP A 177 -7.84 14.90 -6.36
CA ASP A 177 -7.28 14.41 -5.10
C ASP A 177 -8.38 13.75 -4.23
N ARG A 178 -9.59 14.31 -4.19
CA ARG A 178 -10.76 13.70 -3.51
C ARG A 178 -11.13 12.35 -4.12
N LEU A 179 -11.18 12.25 -5.45
CA LEU A 179 -11.44 10.99 -6.15
C LEU A 179 -10.36 9.96 -5.82
N GLN A 180 -9.09 10.37 -5.73
CA GLN A 180 -8.00 9.47 -5.37
C GLN A 180 -8.16 8.91 -3.95
N SER A 181 -8.51 9.78 -2.99
CA SER A 181 -8.80 9.34 -1.62
C SER A 181 -9.96 8.34 -1.59
N LEU A 182 -11.08 8.65 -2.25
CA LEU A 182 -12.24 7.75 -2.29
C LEU A 182 -11.94 6.44 -3.01
N ALA A 183 -11.10 6.46 -4.05
CA ALA A 183 -10.69 5.24 -4.74
C ALA A 183 -9.84 4.33 -3.84
N GLN A 184 -8.99 4.91 -2.98
CA GLN A 184 -8.25 4.16 -1.96
C GLN A 184 -9.16 3.61 -0.88
N ASP A 185 -10.13 4.40 -0.40
CA ASP A 185 -11.13 3.95 0.57
C ASP A 185 -11.96 2.79 -0.01
N GLN A 186 -12.36 2.87 -1.29
CA GLN A 186 -13.10 1.82 -1.99
C GLN A 186 -12.27 0.54 -2.08
N LYS A 187 -10.95 0.69 -2.32
CA LYS A 187 -10.02 -0.43 -2.33
C LYS A 187 -10.03 -1.15 -0.98
N ILE A 188 -9.93 -0.41 0.11
CA ILE A 188 -9.94 -0.95 1.48
C ILE A 188 -11.28 -1.60 1.79
N ALA A 189 -12.40 -0.94 1.46
CA ALA A 189 -13.74 -1.44 1.71
C ALA A 189 -14.04 -2.78 1.04
N ILE A 190 -13.56 -2.97 -0.20
CA ILE A 190 -13.71 -4.25 -0.90
C ILE A 190 -12.85 -5.33 -0.23
N GLN A 191 -11.62 -5.02 0.18
CA GLN A 191 -10.76 -5.96 0.90
C GLN A 191 -11.37 -6.39 2.24
N GLU A 192 -11.95 -5.46 3.00
CA GLU A 192 -12.66 -5.78 4.25
C GLU A 192 -13.86 -6.69 4.00
N TYR A 193 -14.63 -6.44 2.94
CA TYR A 193 -15.75 -7.30 2.54
C TYR A 193 -15.28 -8.73 2.22
N GLU A 194 -14.19 -8.89 1.46
CA GLU A 194 -13.62 -10.20 1.14
C GLU A 194 -13.12 -10.94 2.39
N ILE A 195 -12.47 -10.22 3.31
CA ILE A 195 -12.01 -10.77 4.59
C ILE A 195 -13.19 -11.27 5.43
N GLU A 196 -14.28 -10.50 5.51
CA GLU A 196 -15.46 -10.90 6.28
C GLU A 196 -16.16 -12.12 5.68
N GLN A 197 -16.25 -12.21 4.34
CA GLN A 197 -16.76 -13.40 3.66
C GLN A 197 -15.91 -14.64 3.97
N LYS A 198 -14.58 -14.50 3.91
CA LYS A 198 -13.64 -15.59 4.22
C LYS A 198 -13.70 -16.02 5.68
N LYS A 199 -13.89 -15.07 6.59
CA LYS A 199 -14.07 -15.35 8.02
C LYS A 199 -15.34 -16.17 8.27
N GLN A 200 -16.44 -15.82 7.63
CA GLN A 200 -17.69 -16.60 7.72
C GLN A 200 -17.53 -18.02 7.15
N GLU A 201 -16.78 -18.17 6.06
CA GLU A 201 -16.44 -19.48 5.50
C GLU A 201 -15.62 -20.33 6.48
N VAL A 202 -14.60 -19.72 7.10
CA VAL A 202 -13.77 -20.37 8.13
C VAL A 202 -14.60 -20.78 9.35
N ASP A 203 -15.53 -19.94 9.82
CA ASP A 203 -16.39 -20.26 10.97
C ASP A 203 -17.36 -21.42 10.67
N LYS A 204 -17.88 -21.50 9.43
CA LYS A 204 -18.67 -22.65 8.97
C LYS A 204 -17.84 -23.93 8.99
N LEU A 205 -16.65 -23.91 8.38
CA LEU A 205 -15.73 -25.05 8.37
C LEU A 205 -15.32 -25.47 9.78
N ARG A 206 -15.09 -24.50 10.67
CA ARG A 206 -14.79 -24.76 12.08
C ARG A 206 -15.93 -25.48 12.80
N THR A 207 -17.16 -25.06 12.54
CA THR A 207 -18.37 -25.70 13.08
C THR A 207 -18.53 -27.13 12.57
N ASP A 208 -18.27 -27.35 11.28
CA ASP A 208 -18.30 -28.69 10.68
C ASP A 208 -17.21 -29.61 11.25
N VAL A 209 -15.98 -29.10 11.39
CA VAL A 209 -14.88 -29.84 12.02
C VAL A 209 -15.25 -30.25 13.45
N GLU A 210 -15.85 -29.35 14.23
CA GLU A 210 -16.27 -29.67 15.60
C GLU A 210 -17.39 -30.72 15.64
N LYS A 211 -18.34 -30.64 14.70
CA LYS A 211 -19.37 -31.66 14.50
C LYS A 211 -18.75 -33.02 14.18
N TYR A 212 -17.77 -33.09 13.27
CA TYR A 212 -17.09 -34.34 12.95
C TYR A 212 -16.25 -34.88 14.10
N LYS A 213 -15.56 -34.01 14.86
CA LYS A 213 -14.86 -34.39 16.09
C LYS A 213 -15.81 -35.00 17.10
N SER A 214 -16.95 -34.36 17.37
CA SER A 214 -17.95 -34.91 18.29
C SER A 214 -18.46 -36.28 17.84
N ARG A 215 -18.78 -36.46 16.54
CA ARG A 215 -19.19 -37.75 15.98
C ARG A 215 -18.08 -38.81 16.11
N ALA A 216 -16.83 -38.45 15.86
CA ALA A 216 -15.69 -39.35 16.01
C ALA A 216 -15.55 -39.83 17.47
N THR A 217 -15.67 -38.93 18.45
CA THR A 217 -15.60 -39.32 19.88
C THR A 217 -16.73 -40.27 20.30
N ILE A 218 -17.94 -40.08 19.79
CA ILE A 218 -19.08 -40.98 20.04
C ILE A 218 -18.82 -42.36 19.45
N LEU A 219 -18.33 -42.41 18.20
CA LEU A 219 -17.99 -43.67 17.53
C LEU A 219 -16.87 -44.40 18.28
N GLN A 220 -15.82 -43.70 18.68
CA GLN A 220 -14.72 -44.27 19.47
C GLN A 220 -15.23 -44.87 20.79
N ARG A 221 -16.08 -44.14 21.53
CA ARG A 221 -16.70 -44.64 22.77
C ARG A 221 -17.59 -45.86 22.53
N THR A 222 -18.27 -45.93 21.39
CA THR A 222 -19.15 -47.05 21.04
C THR A 222 -18.32 -48.29 20.68
N LEU A 223 -17.24 -48.12 19.92
CA LEU A 223 -16.31 -49.22 19.58
C LEU A 223 -15.64 -49.81 20.81
N LEU A 224 -15.24 -48.98 21.78
CA LEU A 224 -14.62 -49.44 23.03
C LEU A 224 -15.56 -50.28 23.92
N LYS A 225 -16.89 -50.15 23.75
CA LYS A 225 -17.86 -50.97 24.49
C LYS A 225 -18.03 -52.38 23.92
N HIS A 226 -17.49 -52.65 22.72
CA HIS A 226 -17.67 -53.94 22.08
C HIS A 226 -16.71 -54.98 22.70
N PRO A 227 -17.23 -56.07 23.31
CA PRO A 227 -16.36 -57.11 23.85
C PRO A 227 -15.57 -57.75 22.70
N GLY A 228 -14.24 -57.67 22.77
CA GLY A 228 -13.33 -58.29 21.79
C GLY A 228 -12.37 -57.31 21.09
N ILE A 229 -12.62 -55.99 21.13
CA ILE A 229 -11.73 -55.00 20.51
C ILE A 229 -10.85 -54.36 21.59
N LYS A 230 -9.53 -54.59 21.52
CA LYS A 230 -8.55 -53.95 22.40
C LYS A 230 -8.24 -52.54 21.90
N GLU A 231 -8.27 -51.56 22.78
CA GLU A 231 -7.97 -50.14 22.48
C GLU A 231 -6.62 -49.96 21.77
N THR A 232 -5.62 -50.76 22.13
CA THR A 232 -4.29 -50.76 21.54
C THR A 232 -4.28 -51.09 20.04
N GLU A 233 -5.18 -51.97 19.58
CA GLU A 233 -5.29 -52.36 18.16
C GLU A 233 -5.90 -51.23 17.32
N ILE A 234 -6.87 -50.51 17.89
CA ILE A 234 -7.49 -49.34 17.24
C ILE A 234 -6.45 -48.22 17.10
N ASN A 235 -5.70 -47.93 18.16
CA ASN A 235 -4.69 -46.87 18.14
C ASN A 235 -3.57 -47.19 17.12
N ARG A 236 -3.15 -48.45 17.01
CA ARG A 236 -2.18 -48.88 15.99
C ARG A 236 -2.67 -48.61 14.57
N LYS A 237 -3.94 -48.96 14.27
CA LYS A 237 -4.53 -48.70 12.95
C LYS A 237 -4.72 -47.20 12.67
N LEU A 238 -5.01 -46.40 13.69
CA LEU A 238 -5.10 -44.95 13.55
C LEU A 238 -3.73 -44.32 13.23
N GLU A 239 -2.66 -44.78 13.87
CA GLU A 239 -1.30 -44.34 13.54
C GLU A 239 -0.89 -44.75 12.11
N GLU A 240 -1.28 -45.94 11.66
CA GLU A 240 -1.05 -46.41 10.29
C GLU A 240 -1.76 -45.52 9.26
N ILE A 241 -3.04 -45.21 9.47
CA ILE A 241 -3.82 -44.29 8.61
C ILE A 241 -3.26 -42.86 8.68
N SER A 242 -2.87 -42.39 9.87
CA SER A 242 -2.27 -41.05 10.03
C SER A 242 -0.93 -40.92 9.30
N SER A 243 -0.15 -42.02 9.27
CA SER A 243 1.12 -42.10 8.55
C SER A 243 0.88 -42.11 7.04
N GLU A 244 -0.15 -42.82 6.55
CA GLU A 244 -0.56 -42.79 5.14
C GLU A 244 -1.00 -41.38 4.72
N ILE A 245 -1.88 -40.72 5.48
CA ILE A 245 -2.36 -39.35 5.19
C ILE A 245 -1.20 -38.34 5.18
N SER A 246 -0.24 -38.48 6.10
CA SER A 246 0.96 -37.64 6.13
C SER A 246 1.86 -37.87 4.91
N SER A 247 1.96 -39.12 4.44
CA SER A 247 2.75 -39.46 3.25
C SER A 247 2.18 -38.85 1.94
N PHE A 248 0.87 -38.66 1.85
CA PHE A 248 0.23 -38.00 0.70
C PHE A 248 0.60 -36.50 0.59
N ARG A 249 0.99 -35.85 1.69
CA ARG A 249 1.42 -34.43 1.66
C ARG A 249 2.88 -34.25 1.23
N SER A 250 3.71 -35.29 1.28
CA SER A 250 5.14 -35.20 0.95
C SER A 250 5.49 -35.75 -0.45
N GLY A 251 4.55 -36.38 -1.17
CA GLY A 251 4.86 -37.16 -2.38
C GLY A 251 4.44 -36.58 -3.75
N ASN A 252 3.49 -35.63 -3.83
CA ASN A 252 2.91 -35.23 -5.12
C ASN A 252 3.16 -33.76 -5.48
N THR A 253 4.38 -33.45 -5.91
CA THR A 253 4.66 -32.31 -6.81
C THR A 253 4.78 -32.80 -8.25
N SER A 254 3.66 -33.21 -8.85
CA SER A 254 3.37 -33.05 -10.29
C SER A 254 1.96 -33.56 -10.54
N ALA A 255 1.17 -32.84 -11.34
CA ALA A 255 -0.19 -33.20 -11.75
C ALA A 255 -1.33 -33.06 -10.72
N VAL A 256 -1.50 -31.86 -10.16
CA VAL A 256 -2.85 -31.25 -10.07
C VAL A 256 -2.75 -29.83 -10.63
N SER A 257 -2.98 -29.72 -11.94
CA SER A 257 -3.44 -28.47 -12.54
C SER A 257 -4.93 -28.34 -12.28
N SER A 258 -5.35 -27.11 -11.99
CA SER A 258 -6.73 -26.63 -11.82
C SER A 258 -7.28 -26.54 -10.39
N SER A 259 -6.67 -25.72 -9.55
CA SER A 259 -7.41 -24.66 -8.84
C SER A 259 -6.42 -23.67 -8.23
N THR A 260 -6.42 -22.45 -8.73
CA THR A 260 -5.72 -21.30 -8.14
C THR A 260 -6.31 -20.99 -6.77
N PHE A 261 -5.66 -21.49 -5.71
CA PHE A 261 -5.80 -21.01 -4.35
C PHE A 261 -4.43 -20.47 -3.92
N ASP A 262 -4.24 -19.16 -4.04
CA ASP A 262 -3.20 -18.44 -3.31
C ASP A 262 -3.68 -18.33 -1.86
N GLU A 263 -3.28 -19.29 -1.03
CA GLU A 263 -3.48 -19.25 0.41
C GLU A 263 -2.14 -18.91 1.07
N ASP A 264 -1.96 -17.60 1.26
CA ASP A 264 -0.85 -17.00 2.00
C ASP A 264 -0.95 -17.38 3.49
N THR A 265 -0.47 -18.59 3.81
CA THR A 265 -0.38 -19.08 5.19
C THR A 265 0.97 -18.70 5.74
N THR A 266 1.09 -17.46 6.23
CA THR A 266 2.21 -17.08 7.10
C THR A 266 1.95 -17.66 8.51
N LYS A 267 2.07 -18.97 8.66
CA LYS A 267 2.39 -19.59 9.95
C LYS A 267 3.91 -19.76 10.01
N VAL A 268 4.48 -18.88 10.81
CA VAL A 268 5.82 -18.96 11.39
C VAL A 268 5.86 -20.24 12.22
N GLU A 269 6.30 -21.33 11.60
CA GLU A 269 6.92 -22.45 12.31
C GLU A 269 8.41 -22.47 11.93
N GLU A 270 9.22 -22.71 12.94
CA GLU A 270 10.67 -22.69 12.92
C GLU A 270 11.20 -23.53 11.76
N TYR A 271 11.89 -22.85 10.84
CA TYR A 271 12.64 -23.45 9.74
C TYR A 271 13.92 -24.05 10.32
N GLU A 272 13.80 -25.14 11.08
CA GLU A 272 14.89 -26.08 11.30
C GLU A 272 14.82 -27.19 10.24
N GLU A 273 15.91 -27.24 9.47
CA GLU A 273 16.46 -28.39 8.75
C GLU A 273 15.53 -29.23 7.86
N ASN A 274 15.53 -28.88 6.58
CA ASN A 274 15.97 -29.86 5.59
C ASN A 274 17.01 -29.18 4.70
N ILE A 275 18.29 -29.33 5.07
CA ILE A 275 19.40 -29.07 4.16
C ILE A 275 19.13 -29.95 2.92
N PRO A 276 19.17 -29.41 1.68
CA PRO A 276 18.98 -30.23 0.49
C PRO A 276 20.14 -31.23 0.34
N GLU A 277 20.08 -32.34 1.06
CA GLU A 277 20.98 -33.46 0.84
C GLU A 277 20.67 -34.02 -0.56
N ARG A 278 21.67 -33.91 -1.45
CA ARG A 278 21.87 -34.70 -2.68
C ARG A 278 21.27 -34.23 -4.01
N SER A 279 21.13 -32.93 -4.25
CA SER A 279 21.13 -32.43 -5.63
C SER A 279 22.17 -31.34 -5.82
N SER A 280 23.43 -31.78 -5.99
CA SER A 280 24.67 -31.01 -6.13
C SER A 280 24.76 -30.17 -7.42
N SER A 281 23.66 -29.63 -7.93
CA SER A 281 23.74 -28.63 -8.99
C SER A 281 24.11 -27.30 -8.35
N ALA A 282 25.12 -26.62 -8.91
CA ALA A 282 25.52 -25.28 -8.47
C ALA A 282 24.33 -24.29 -8.47
N ASP A 283 23.37 -24.52 -9.36
CA ASP A 283 22.13 -23.76 -9.47
C ASP A 283 21.21 -23.93 -8.25
N ASN A 284 21.12 -25.14 -7.69
CA ASN A 284 20.30 -25.40 -6.50
C ASN A 284 20.90 -24.70 -5.26
N LEU A 285 22.22 -24.71 -5.14
CA LEU A 285 22.94 -24.00 -4.08
C LEU A 285 22.75 -22.48 -4.20
N GLN A 286 22.81 -21.94 -5.42
CA GLN A 286 22.54 -20.52 -5.65
C GLN A 286 21.10 -20.13 -5.29
N ARG A 287 20.11 -20.95 -5.69
CA ARG A 287 18.70 -20.72 -5.35
C ARG A 287 18.47 -20.78 -3.84
N PHE A 288 19.10 -21.72 -3.14
CA PHE A 288 19.04 -21.82 -1.69
C PHE A 288 19.65 -20.60 -1.00
N PHE A 289 20.79 -20.12 -1.48
CA PHE A 289 21.38 -18.89 -0.96
C PHE A 289 20.46 -17.66 -1.17
N TYR A 290 19.82 -17.57 -2.33
CA TYR A 290 18.88 -16.50 -2.64
C TYR A 290 17.63 -16.53 -1.77
N SER A 291 17.08 -17.72 -1.48
CA SER A 291 15.91 -17.82 -0.59
C SER A 291 16.24 -17.33 0.83
N ILE A 292 17.42 -17.65 1.36
CA ILE A 292 17.90 -17.12 2.66
C ILE A 292 17.97 -15.59 2.63
N CYS A 293 18.60 -15.01 1.61
CA CYS A 293 18.75 -13.57 1.48
C CYS A 293 17.39 -12.85 1.34
N LEU A 294 16.47 -13.42 0.53
CA LEU A 294 15.13 -12.90 0.35
C LEU A 294 14.32 -12.96 1.64
N GLY A 295 14.38 -14.07 2.37
CA GLY A 295 13.70 -14.22 3.66
C GLY A 295 14.11 -13.14 4.67
N ILE A 296 15.40 -12.80 4.73
CA ILE A 296 15.90 -11.73 5.62
C ILE A 296 15.52 -10.34 5.09
N LYS A 297 15.55 -10.12 3.76
CA LYS A 297 15.10 -8.86 3.16
C LYS A 297 13.62 -8.59 3.43
N MET A 298 12.76 -9.61 3.34
CA MET A 298 11.32 -9.47 3.62
C MET A 298 11.02 -9.17 5.09
N LYS A 299 11.84 -9.71 6.01
CA LYS A 299 11.75 -9.38 7.45
C LYS A 299 12.25 -7.96 7.79
N SER A 300 12.99 -7.33 6.89
CA SER A 300 13.55 -5.98 7.09
C SER A 300 12.59 -4.91 6.59
N ALA A 301 12.50 -3.77 7.28
CA ALA A 301 11.62 -2.67 6.88
C ALA A 301 11.86 -2.24 5.41
N THR A 302 10.78 -1.91 4.70
CA THR A 302 10.78 -1.55 3.26
C THR A 302 11.67 -0.37 2.91
N ASN A 303 11.99 0.49 3.89
CA ASN A 303 12.88 1.66 3.71
C ASN A 303 14.33 1.44 4.19
N SER A 304 14.73 0.21 4.51
CA SER A 304 16.10 -0.09 4.94
C SER A 304 17.05 -0.18 3.75
N GLN A 305 18.30 0.28 3.95
CA GLN A 305 19.38 0.15 2.97
C GLN A 305 19.62 -1.30 2.51
N ILE A 306 19.16 -2.28 3.30
CA ILE A 306 19.20 -3.72 3.05
C ILE A 306 18.48 -4.11 1.75
N GLN A 307 17.41 -3.40 1.38
CA GLN A 307 16.66 -3.70 0.15
C GLN A 307 17.52 -3.50 -1.12
N ASN A 308 18.44 -2.53 -1.10
CA ASN A 308 19.29 -2.17 -2.25
C ASN A 308 20.55 -3.04 -2.42
N ILE A 309 20.72 -4.08 -1.58
CA ILE A 309 21.90 -4.95 -1.65
C ILE A 309 21.79 -5.90 -2.84
N ASP A 310 22.88 -6.03 -3.59
CA ASP A 310 23.01 -6.99 -4.68
C ASP A 310 23.31 -8.40 -4.13
N ILE A 311 22.32 -9.30 -4.26
CA ILE A 311 22.41 -10.68 -3.75
C ILE A 311 23.45 -11.49 -4.53
N GLN A 312 23.68 -11.18 -5.81
CA GLN A 312 24.70 -11.86 -6.63
C GLN A 312 26.11 -11.64 -6.05
N LYS A 313 26.40 -10.43 -5.57
CA LYS A 313 27.69 -10.12 -4.95
C LYS A 313 27.91 -10.89 -3.65
N LEU A 314 26.89 -10.96 -2.81
CA LEU A 314 26.94 -11.74 -1.57
C LEU A 314 27.24 -13.21 -1.86
N TYR A 315 26.58 -13.80 -2.86
CA TYR A 315 26.83 -15.18 -3.26
C TYR A 315 28.26 -15.39 -3.76
N ASN A 316 28.75 -14.49 -4.61
CA ASN A 316 30.13 -14.55 -5.12
C ASN A 316 31.16 -14.44 -3.98
N GLU A 317 30.90 -13.64 -2.96
CA GLU A 317 31.79 -13.49 -1.80
C GLU A 317 31.80 -14.75 -0.91
N VAL A 318 30.63 -15.38 -0.73
CA VAL A 318 30.49 -16.65 -0.01
C VAL A 318 31.25 -17.77 -0.71
N GLN A 319 31.15 -17.84 -2.03
CA GLN A 319 31.91 -18.78 -2.86
C GLN A 319 33.42 -18.52 -2.76
N LYS A 320 33.86 -17.25 -2.82
CA LYS A 320 35.28 -16.89 -2.68
C LYS A 320 35.88 -17.25 -1.32
N ASN A 321 35.09 -17.11 -0.25
CA ASN A 321 35.52 -17.38 1.12
C ASN A 321 35.30 -18.84 1.55
N ASN A 322 34.77 -19.70 0.68
CA ASN A 322 34.44 -21.10 0.97
C ASN A 322 33.63 -21.27 2.26
N VAL A 323 32.61 -20.42 2.47
CA VAL A 323 31.77 -20.51 3.68
C VAL A 323 30.90 -21.77 3.58
N PRO A 324 30.92 -22.65 4.61
CA PRO A 324 30.12 -23.89 4.59
C PRO A 324 28.62 -23.56 4.68
N ILE A 325 27.78 -24.41 4.08
CA ILE A 325 26.34 -24.17 3.83
C ILE A 325 25.59 -23.93 5.14
N GLU A 326 25.99 -24.62 6.20
CA GLU A 326 25.42 -24.54 7.55
C GLU A 326 25.58 -23.13 8.12
N ASN A 327 26.65 -22.42 7.73
CA ASN A 327 26.98 -21.09 8.23
C ASN A 327 26.44 -19.96 7.34
N TRP A 328 25.75 -20.26 6.22
CA TRP A 328 25.27 -19.22 5.30
C TRP A 328 24.28 -18.26 5.96
N ASN A 329 23.38 -18.76 6.80
CA ASN A 329 22.40 -17.91 7.48
C ASN A 329 23.09 -16.89 8.42
N ALA A 330 24.00 -17.37 9.28
CA ALA A 330 24.78 -16.51 10.18
C ALA A 330 25.63 -15.49 9.40
N TRP A 331 26.26 -15.94 8.31
CA TRP A 331 27.07 -15.07 7.45
C TRP A 331 26.24 -13.97 6.78
N VAL A 332 25.06 -14.31 6.23
CA VAL A 332 24.16 -13.33 5.61
C VAL A 332 23.67 -12.31 6.64
N ILE A 333 23.26 -12.75 7.83
CA ILE A 333 22.86 -11.82 8.92
C ILE A 333 24.00 -10.86 9.26
N GLN A 334 25.24 -11.36 9.35
CA GLN A 334 26.41 -10.53 9.63
C GLN A 334 26.73 -9.55 8.48
N ALA A 335 26.62 -10.00 7.23
CA ALA A 335 26.84 -9.17 6.05
C ALA A 335 25.80 -8.04 5.96
N LEU A 336 24.54 -8.35 6.29
CA LEU A 336 23.42 -7.40 6.27
C LEU A 336 23.46 -6.37 7.40
N LYS A 337 24.19 -6.62 8.50
CA LYS A 337 24.45 -5.60 9.54
C LYS A 337 25.26 -4.41 9.00
N ASN A 338 26.04 -4.60 7.93
CA ASN A 338 26.87 -3.56 7.32
C ASN A 338 26.54 -3.41 5.82
N PRO A 339 25.35 -2.89 5.47
CA PRO A 339 24.85 -2.86 4.09
C PRO A 339 25.73 -2.01 3.15
N GLU A 340 26.46 -1.03 3.67
CA GLU A 340 27.29 -0.10 2.89
C GLU A 340 28.40 -0.78 2.06
N ARG A 341 28.89 -1.95 2.49
CA ARG A 341 29.91 -2.71 1.75
C ARG A 341 29.37 -3.36 0.49
N TRP A 342 28.06 -3.63 0.46
CA TRP A 342 27.41 -4.45 -0.56
C TRP A 342 26.53 -3.63 -1.50
N ILE A 343 26.23 -2.39 -1.13
CA ILE A 343 25.58 -1.43 -2.02
C ILE A 343 26.65 -0.93 -2.99
N GLU A 344 26.48 -1.25 -4.27
CA GLU A 344 27.17 -0.48 -5.29
C GLU A 344 26.78 0.97 -5.08
N ARG A 345 27.72 1.78 -4.59
CA ARG A 345 27.70 3.21 -4.86
C ARG A 345 27.68 3.27 -6.37
N LYS A 346 26.48 3.38 -6.95
CA LYS A 346 26.27 3.94 -8.27
C LYS A 346 27.00 5.25 -8.18
N ILE A 347 28.26 5.26 -8.63
CA ILE A 347 29.00 6.47 -8.90
C ILE A 347 27.95 7.28 -9.63
N LYS A 348 27.57 8.43 -9.05
CA LYS A 348 26.67 9.37 -9.68
C LYS A 348 27.41 9.84 -10.93
N GLY A 349 27.51 8.96 -11.92
CA GLY A 349 28.00 9.21 -13.23
C GLY A 349 27.12 10.34 -13.68
N ASN A 350 27.78 11.48 -13.91
CA ASN A 350 27.29 12.64 -14.60
C ASN A 350 25.95 12.31 -15.24
N ARG A 351 24.85 12.67 -14.57
CA ARG A 351 23.60 12.89 -15.27
C ARG A 351 23.97 13.97 -16.27
N ARG A 352 24.34 13.56 -17.49
CA ARG A 352 24.36 14.39 -18.67
C ARG A 352 23.06 15.15 -18.55
N ARG A 353 23.17 16.44 -18.24
CA ARG A 353 22.07 17.36 -18.34
C ARG A 353 21.65 17.22 -19.80
N GLN A 354 20.63 16.40 -20.05
CA GLN A 354 19.89 16.48 -21.29
C GLN A 354 19.58 17.97 -21.44
N PRO A 355 20.07 18.64 -22.49
CA PRO A 355 19.73 20.03 -22.70
C PRO A 355 18.21 20.08 -22.69
N ARG A 356 17.64 20.93 -21.82
CA ARG A 356 16.22 21.26 -21.89
C ARG A 356 16.00 21.83 -23.28
N SER A 357 15.55 21.01 -24.22
CA SER A 357 15.05 21.47 -25.51
C SER A 357 13.77 22.23 -25.21
N SER A 358 13.92 23.53 -24.97
CA SER A 358 12.84 24.52 -24.96
C SER A 358 12.36 24.75 -26.40
N PHE A 359 12.03 23.68 -27.11
CA PHE A 359 11.25 23.76 -28.33
C PHE A 359 9.81 23.43 -27.94
N LEU A 360 9.08 24.48 -27.58
CA LEU A 360 7.62 24.54 -27.67
C LEU A 360 7.27 24.24 -29.13
N LYS A 361 7.10 22.96 -29.46
CA LYS A 361 6.40 22.57 -30.68
C LYS A 361 4.91 22.75 -30.35
N GLU A 362 4.28 23.75 -30.95
CA GLU A 362 2.84 23.92 -30.90
C GLU A 362 2.19 22.58 -31.31
N GLN A 363 1.55 21.92 -30.35
CA GLN A 363 0.72 20.76 -30.63
C GLN A 363 -0.63 21.31 -31.07
N TYR A 364 -0.89 21.24 -32.38
CA TYR A 364 -2.22 21.42 -32.94
C TYR A 364 -3.01 20.17 -32.60
N PHE A 365 -4.06 20.32 -31.78
CA PHE A 365 -5.04 19.26 -31.58
C PHE A 365 -6.01 19.33 -32.75
N GLU A 366 -6.05 18.27 -33.57
CA GLU A 366 -7.10 18.10 -34.56
C GLU A 366 -8.44 17.94 -33.83
N THR A 367 -9.38 18.83 -34.12
CA THR A 367 -10.75 18.76 -33.63
C THR A 367 -11.40 17.53 -34.24
N ILE A 368 -11.70 16.51 -33.43
CA ILE A 368 -12.54 15.40 -33.86
C ILE A 368 -13.96 15.96 -33.98
N VAL A 369 -14.43 16.11 -35.21
CA VAL A 369 -15.83 16.39 -35.52
C VAL A 369 -16.55 15.04 -35.49
N GLU A 370 -17.38 14.81 -34.49
CA GLU A 370 -18.33 13.70 -34.50
C GLU A 370 -19.43 14.05 -35.50
N GLU A 371 -19.53 13.28 -36.59
CA GLU A 371 -20.68 13.33 -37.50
C GLU A 371 -21.92 12.83 -36.74
N GLU A 372 -22.91 13.70 -36.57
CA GLU A 372 -24.24 13.32 -36.08
C GLU A 372 -24.91 12.38 -37.09
N ALA A 373 -25.35 11.22 -36.60
CA ALA A 373 -26.14 10.23 -37.35
C ALA A 373 -27.63 10.32 -37.00
#